data_AF-A0A3D2XGT2-F1
#
_entry.id   AF-A0A3D2XGT2-F1
#
_cell.length_a   1.000
_cell.length_b   1.000
_cell.length_c   1.000
_cell.angle_alpha   90.00
_cell.angle_beta   90.00
_cell.angle_gamma   90.00
#
_symmetry.space_group_name_H-M   'P 1'
#
loop_
_entity.id
_entity.type
_entity.pdbx_description
1 polymer ?
#
loop_
_entity_poly.entity_id
_entity_poly.type
_entity_poly.pdbx_seq_one_letter_code
_entity_poly.pdbx_strand_id
1 'polypeptide(L)'
;CESVAYIFINTFAGNNSFPMRSLKIFRILSYIMIPIACLFGLMGFLILIPALMNPSMWLMLFLFASIVIYTFSSFKFLTTGIERNARCKPSLKDWIKVNAYVSLVMGGMFFINAIGILSLGPVALSDFVTQMIDAQPNLPKGMKPDFIISILKAVAGFMLVASIIIIAHVVLGLGMVKKFGHLFTTTTNQ
;
A
#
# COMPACT_ATOMS: atom_id res chain seq x y z
N CYS A 1 -3.15 13.82 -14.12
CA CYS A 1 -3.96 12.60 -14.29
C CYS A 1 -3.51 11.73 -15.46
N GLU A 2 -3.33 12.27 -16.67
CA GLU A 2 -3.02 11.47 -17.88
C GLU A 2 -1.79 10.56 -17.76
N SER A 3 -0.70 11.02 -17.13
CA SER A 3 0.51 10.21 -17.00
C SER A 3 0.31 8.95 -16.15
N VAL A 4 -0.56 8.99 -15.14
CA VAL A 4 -0.79 7.82 -14.26
C VAL A 4 -1.68 6.78 -14.94
N ALA A 5 -2.73 7.23 -15.63
CA ALA A 5 -3.60 6.35 -16.42
C ALA A 5 -2.86 5.70 -17.59
N TYR A 6 -2.02 6.46 -18.31
CA TYR A 6 -1.17 5.94 -19.39
C TYR A 6 -0.17 4.89 -18.88
N ILE A 7 0.42 5.12 -17.71
CA ILE A 7 1.33 4.16 -17.07
C ILE A 7 0.56 2.92 -16.62
N PHE A 8 -0.64 3.08 -16.05
CA PHE A 8 -1.49 1.96 -15.66
C PHE A 8 -1.79 1.07 -16.87
N ILE A 9 -2.27 1.66 -17.97
CA ILE A 9 -2.56 0.92 -19.21
C ILE A 9 -1.32 0.22 -19.72
N ASN A 10 -0.16 0.89 -19.83
CA ASN A 10 1.04 0.26 -20.37
C ASN A 10 1.66 -0.81 -19.45
N THR A 11 1.58 -0.64 -18.12
CA THR A 11 2.04 -1.66 -17.15
C THR A 11 1.27 -2.96 -17.30
N PHE A 12 -0.05 -2.88 -17.52
CA PHE A 12 -0.91 -4.06 -17.66
C PHE A 12 -1.02 -4.56 -19.11
N ALA A 13 -0.93 -3.69 -20.11
CA ALA A 13 -0.94 -4.03 -21.54
C ALA A 13 0.42 -4.56 -22.06
N GLY A 14 1.45 -4.63 -21.20
CA GLY A 14 2.75 -5.21 -21.57
C GLY A 14 3.65 -4.31 -22.40
N ASN A 15 3.35 -3.02 -22.51
CA ASN A 15 4.11 -2.08 -23.31
C ASN A 15 5.30 -1.50 -22.51
N ASN A 16 6.50 -1.49 -23.09
CA ASN A 16 7.74 -1.14 -22.40
C ASN A 16 8.08 0.36 -22.43
N SER A 17 7.26 1.20 -23.06
CA SER A 17 7.48 2.64 -23.20
C SER A 17 7.13 3.41 -21.92
N PHE A 18 7.97 3.31 -20.88
CA PHE A 18 7.87 4.14 -19.67
C PHE A 18 8.67 5.44 -19.83
N PRO A 19 8.02 6.61 -19.82
CA PRO A 19 8.69 7.91 -20.02
C PRO A 19 9.68 8.21 -18.89
N MET A 20 10.76 8.94 -19.18
CA MET A 20 11.79 9.33 -18.17
C MET A 20 11.20 10.09 -16.97
N ARG A 21 10.05 10.77 -17.16
CA ARG A 21 9.29 11.42 -16.10
C ARG A 21 8.76 10.43 -15.04
N SER A 22 8.46 9.19 -15.44
CA SER A 22 7.97 8.13 -14.57
C SER A 22 8.97 7.73 -13.49
N LEU A 23 10.28 7.78 -13.78
CA LEU A 23 11.33 7.46 -12.79
C LEU A 23 11.43 8.53 -11.70
N LYS A 24 11.29 9.82 -12.05
CA LYS A 24 11.24 10.90 -11.06
C LYS A 24 10.01 10.77 -10.15
N ILE A 25 8.85 10.45 -10.73
CA ILE A 25 7.61 10.23 -9.98
C ILE A 25 7.79 9.03 -9.05
N PHE A 26 8.28 7.90 -9.54
CA PHE A 26 8.54 6.71 -8.74
C PHE A 26 9.46 7.04 -7.55
N ARG A 27 10.57 7.76 -7.78
CA ARG A 27 11.48 8.18 -6.70
C ARG A 27 10.77 8.98 -5.61
N ILE A 28 10.04 10.03 -5.97
CA ILE A 28 9.32 10.87 -5.00
C ILE A 28 8.31 10.02 -4.22
N LEU A 29 7.57 9.18 -4.93
CA LEU A 29 6.55 8.33 -4.35
C LEU A 29 7.16 7.28 -3.40
N SER A 30 8.36 6.76 -3.69
CA SER A 30 9.09 5.85 -2.80
C SER A 30 9.47 6.49 -1.48
N TYR A 31 9.87 7.76 -1.47
CA TYR A 31 10.15 8.48 -0.22
C TYR A 31 8.88 8.72 0.60
N ILE A 32 7.75 9.00 -0.06
CA ILE A 32 6.43 9.16 0.61
C ILE A 32 5.92 7.82 1.15
N MET A 33 6.22 6.71 0.48
CA MET A 33 5.84 5.37 0.94
C MET A 33 6.53 4.95 2.25
N ILE A 34 7.72 5.48 2.56
CA ILE A 34 8.45 5.12 3.79
C ILE A 34 7.65 5.43 5.07
N PRO A 35 7.18 6.66 5.33
CA PRO A 35 6.40 6.94 6.54
C PRO A 35 5.08 6.15 6.58
N ILE A 36 4.46 5.91 5.42
CA ILE A 36 3.25 5.08 5.32
C ILE A 36 3.57 3.64 5.76
N ALA A 37 4.66 3.06 5.24
CA ALA A 37 5.10 1.73 5.62
C ALA A 37 5.52 1.65 7.09
N CYS A 38 6.18 2.66 7.64
CA CYS A 38 6.50 2.71 9.06
C CYS A 38 5.23 2.71 9.93
N LEU A 39 4.20 3.47 9.53
CA LEU A 39 2.92 3.49 10.23
C LEU A 39 2.23 2.12 10.17
N PHE A 40 2.15 1.47 9.01
CA PHE A 40 1.58 0.12 8.90
C PHE A 40 2.43 -0.95 9.58
N GLY A 41 3.75 -0.81 9.60
CA GLY A 41 4.65 -1.69 10.33
C GLY A 41 4.47 -1.57 11.83
N LEU A 42 4.31 -0.35 12.35
CA LEU A 42 3.98 -0.11 13.75
C LEU A 42 2.61 -0.72 14.09
N MET A 43 1.59 -0.50 13.26
CA MET A 43 0.27 -1.10 13.46
C MET A 43 0.34 -2.63 13.45
N GLY A 44 1.06 -3.23 12.49
CA GLY A 44 1.32 -4.67 12.41
C GLY A 44 2.00 -5.21 13.67
N PHE A 45 2.98 -4.47 14.19
CA PHE A 45 3.67 -4.84 15.43
C PHE A 45 2.74 -4.78 16.66
N LEU A 46 1.90 -3.75 16.76
CA LEU A 46 0.94 -3.61 17.87
C LEU A 46 -0.11 -4.73 17.88
N ILE A 47 -0.57 -5.16 16.70
CA ILE A 47 -1.58 -6.23 16.59
C ILE A 47 -0.97 -7.63 16.61
N LEU A 48 0.35 -7.78 16.70
CA LEU A 48 1.02 -9.06 16.60
C LEU A 48 0.58 -10.04 17.70
N ILE A 49 0.59 -9.60 18.96
CA ILE A 49 0.17 -10.45 20.10
C ILE A 49 -1.32 -10.83 20.00
N PRO A 50 -2.26 -9.88 19.78
CA PRO A 50 -3.65 -10.23 19.53
C PRO A 50 -3.85 -11.21 18.37
N ALA A 51 -3.08 -11.05 17.27
CA ALA A 51 -3.16 -11.90 16.10
C ALA A 51 -2.66 -13.32 16.38
N LEU A 52 -1.63 -13.51 17.20
CA LEU A 52 -1.19 -14.84 17.62
C LEU A 52 -2.26 -15.57 18.43
N MET A 53 -3.10 -14.84 19.17
CA MET A 53 -4.20 -15.40 19.95
C MET A 53 -5.46 -15.69 19.12
N ASN A 54 -5.65 -14.99 17.99
CA ASN A 54 -6.85 -15.13 17.15
C ASN A 54 -6.48 -15.31 15.67
N PRO A 55 -6.64 -16.53 15.11
CA PRO A 55 -6.28 -16.83 13.72
C PRO A 55 -6.96 -15.95 12.67
N SER A 56 -8.13 -15.38 12.98
CA SER A 56 -8.87 -14.47 12.10
C SER A 56 -8.07 -13.21 11.74
N MET A 57 -7.12 -12.79 12.58
CA MET A 57 -6.30 -11.59 12.36
C MET A 57 -5.03 -11.84 11.56
N TRP A 58 -4.68 -13.08 11.24
CA TRP A 58 -3.44 -13.42 10.52
C TRP A 58 -3.42 -12.82 9.11
N LEU A 59 -4.58 -12.80 8.45
CA LEU A 59 -4.70 -12.17 7.14
C LEU A 59 -4.36 -10.67 7.22
N MET A 60 -4.88 -9.97 8.22
CA MET A 60 -4.61 -8.54 8.40
C MET A 60 -3.11 -8.28 8.67
N LEU A 61 -2.50 -9.10 9.53
CA LEU A 61 -1.07 -9.03 9.81
C LEU A 61 -0.23 -9.28 8.54
N PHE A 62 -0.63 -10.25 7.72
CA PHE A 62 0.02 -10.55 6.44
C PHE A 62 -0.08 -9.37 5.45
N LEU A 63 -1.23 -8.72 5.36
CA LEU A 63 -1.42 -7.53 4.51
C LEU A 63 -0.52 -6.37 4.97
N PHE A 64 -0.44 -6.11 6.28
CA PHE A 64 0.46 -5.10 6.84
C PHE A 64 1.94 -5.45 6.65
N ALA A 65 2.33 -6.71 6.81
CA ALA A 65 3.70 -7.14 6.52
C ALA A 65 4.03 -6.99 5.02
N SER A 66 3.09 -7.33 4.14
CA SER A 66 3.24 -7.22 2.69
C SER A 66 3.61 -5.81 2.26
N ILE A 67 2.87 -4.79 2.70
CA ILE A 67 3.12 -3.40 2.29
C ILE A 67 4.48 -2.89 2.79
N VAL A 68 4.88 -3.32 3.98
CA VAL A 68 6.19 -3.00 4.56
C VAL A 68 7.31 -3.65 3.75
N ILE A 69 7.22 -4.97 3.50
CA ILE A 69 8.21 -5.71 2.72
C ILE A 69 8.31 -5.16 1.29
N TYR A 70 7.16 -4.87 0.66
CA TYR A 70 7.11 -4.26 -0.66
C TYR A 70 7.83 -2.91 -0.68
N THR A 71 7.55 -2.04 0.29
CA THR A 71 8.13 -0.69 0.37
C THR A 71 9.63 -0.75 0.53
N PHE A 72 10.16 -1.54 1.46
CA PHE A 72 11.61 -1.67 1.65
C PHE A 72 12.30 -2.36 0.47
N SER A 73 11.69 -3.39 -0.11
CA SER A 73 12.27 -4.08 -1.28
C SER A 73 12.32 -3.18 -2.51
N SER A 74 11.24 -2.43 -2.77
CA SER A 74 11.16 -1.47 -3.87
C SER A 74 12.10 -0.27 -3.67
N PHE A 75 12.23 0.23 -2.44
CA PHE A 75 13.18 1.29 -2.11
C PHE A 75 14.64 0.85 -2.25
N LYS A 76 14.96 -0.38 -1.84
CA LYS A 76 16.28 -0.98 -2.07
C LYS A 76 16.58 -1.11 -3.57
N PHE A 77 15.61 -1.53 -4.36
CA PHE A 77 15.75 -1.59 -5.82
C PHE A 77 15.98 -0.21 -6.44
N LEU A 78 15.28 0.84 -5.98
CA LEU A 78 15.51 2.21 -6.42
C LEU A 78 16.94 2.67 -6.10
N THR A 79 17.33 2.61 -4.83
CA THR A 79 18.60 3.20 -4.35
C THR A 79 19.84 2.38 -4.73
N THR A 80 19.73 1.06 -4.78
CA THR A 80 20.86 0.18 -5.09
C THR A 80 20.87 -0.22 -6.57
N GLY A 81 19.71 -0.61 -7.11
CA GLY A 81 19.63 -1.06 -8.50
C GLY A 81 19.70 0.11 -9.46
N ILE A 82 18.69 0.99 -9.42
CA ILE A 82 18.52 2.05 -10.41
C ILE A 82 19.56 3.15 -10.24
N GLU A 83 19.74 3.67 -9.02
CA GLU A 83 20.60 4.84 -8.78
C GLU A 83 22.10 4.55 -8.89
N ARG A 84 22.53 3.37 -8.43
CA ARG A 84 23.93 2.95 -8.50
C ARG A 84 24.25 2.10 -9.72
N ASN A 85 23.24 1.85 -10.59
CA ASN A 85 23.34 0.92 -11.71
C ASN A 85 23.95 -0.45 -11.31
N ALA A 86 23.63 -0.92 -10.10
CA ALA A 86 24.21 -2.15 -9.56
C ALA A 86 23.30 -3.35 -9.82
N ARG A 87 23.92 -4.53 -9.95
CA ARG A 87 23.19 -5.80 -10.09
C ARG A 87 22.36 -6.08 -8.83
N CYS A 88 21.12 -6.49 -9.06
CA CYS A 88 20.17 -6.88 -8.03
C CYS A 88 20.00 -8.41 -8.02
N LYS A 89 19.81 -8.98 -6.83
CA LYS A 89 19.53 -10.41 -6.69
C LYS A 89 18.20 -10.75 -7.38
N PRO A 90 18.09 -11.88 -8.09
CA PRO A 90 16.81 -12.35 -8.65
C PRO A 90 15.71 -12.44 -7.59
N SER A 91 16.05 -12.88 -6.37
CA SER A 91 15.10 -12.95 -5.26
C SER A 91 14.48 -11.59 -4.92
N LEU A 92 15.20 -10.48 -5.07
CA LEU A 92 14.66 -9.13 -4.83
C LEU A 92 13.51 -8.82 -5.79
N LYS A 93 13.59 -9.29 -7.04
CA LYS A 93 12.53 -9.15 -8.04
C LYS A 93 11.27 -9.89 -7.60
N ASP A 94 11.42 -11.10 -7.07
CA ASP A 94 10.30 -11.93 -6.63
C ASP A 94 9.65 -11.36 -5.37
N TRP A 95 10.45 -10.90 -4.40
CA TRP A 95 9.98 -10.16 -3.23
C TRP A 95 9.15 -8.93 -3.62
N ILE A 96 9.64 -8.14 -4.59
CA ILE A 96 8.88 -6.98 -5.09
C ILE A 96 7.58 -7.43 -5.75
N LYS A 97 7.62 -8.40 -6.67
CA LYS A 97 6.44 -8.81 -7.44
C LYS A 97 5.34 -9.40 -6.58
N VAL A 98 5.66 -10.36 -5.70
CA VAL A 98 4.66 -11.03 -4.87
C VAL A 98 3.99 -10.03 -3.92
N ASN A 99 4.80 -9.22 -3.23
CA ASN A 99 4.25 -8.25 -2.28
C ASN A 99 3.56 -7.07 -2.98
N ALA A 100 3.97 -6.72 -4.21
CA ALA A 100 3.28 -5.72 -5.03
C ALA A 100 1.82 -6.11 -5.29
N TYR A 101 1.54 -7.36 -5.67
CA TYR A 101 0.16 -7.80 -5.91
C TYR A 101 -0.68 -7.75 -4.63
N VAL A 102 -0.14 -8.21 -3.50
CA VAL A 102 -0.83 -8.16 -2.21
C VAL A 102 -1.08 -6.71 -1.77
N SER A 103 -0.09 -5.84 -1.94
CA SER A 103 -0.22 -4.40 -1.66
C SER A 103 -1.23 -3.71 -2.57
N LEU A 104 -1.38 -4.17 -3.82
CA LEU A 104 -2.39 -3.67 -4.75
C LEU A 104 -3.80 -4.01 -4.28
N VAL A 105 -4.01 -5.26 -3.84
CA VAL A 105 -5.30 -5.71 -3.28
C VAL A 105 -5.64 -4.90 -2.03
N MET A 106 -4.68 -4.72 -1.12
CA MET A 106 -4.86 -3.91 0.08
C MET A 106 -5.16 -2.43 -0.24
N GLY A 107 -4.45 -1.83 -1.20
CA GLY A 107 -4.75 -0.49 -1.69
C GLY A 107 -6.17 -0.39 -2.25
N GLY A 108 -6.60 -1.38 -3.04
CA GLY A 108 -7.97 -1.46 -3.54
C GLY A 108 -9.02 -1.55 -2.43
N MET A 109 -8.77 -2.39 -1.41
CA MET A 109 -9.64 -2.49 -0.23
C MET A 109 -9.76 -1.15 0.51
N PHE A 110 -8.65 -0.45 0.75
CA PHE A 110 -8.67 0.85 1.40
C PHE A 110 -9.41 1.90 0.58
N PHE A 111 -9.24 1.89 -0.74
CA PHE A 111 -9.94 2.80 -1.63
C PHE A 111 -11.46 2.60 -1.55
N ILE A 112 -11.93 1.35 -1.66
CA ILE A 112 -13.36 1.01 -1.60
C ILE A 112 -13.95 1.36 -0.24
N ASN A 113 -13.27 0.99 0.86
CA ASN A 113 -13.76 1.27 2.21
C ASN A 113 -13.81 2.78 2.50
N ALA A 114 -12.78 3.52 2.08
CA ALA A 114 -12.74 4.96 2.28
C ALA A 114 -13.84 5.68 1.50
N ILE A 115 -14.06 5.32 0.24
CA ILE A 115 -15.17 5.87 -0.56
C ILE A 115 -16.51 5.51 0.08
N GLY A 116 -16.69 4.26 0.51
CA GLY A 116 -17.88 3.82 1.23
C GLY A 116 -18.20 4.79 2.36
N ILE A 117 -17.30 4.93 3.33
CA ILE A 117 -17.49 5.80 4.50
C ILE A 117 -17.71 7.28 4.09
N LEU A 118 -16.95 7.80 3.12
CA LEU A 118 -17.05 9.20 2.71
C LEU A 118 -18.32 9.50 1.89
N SER A 119 -18.91 8.48 1.27
CA SER A 119 -20.15 8.58 0.50
C SER A 119 -21.42 8.41 1.35
N LEU A 120 -21.29 7.90 2.59
CA LEU A 120 -22.42 7.76 3.50
C LEU A 120 -22.98 9.13 3.89
N GLY A 121 -24.31 9.27 3.79
CA GLY A 121 -25.03 10.42 4.33
C GLY A 121 -24.97 10.48 5.86
N PRO A 122 -25.27 11.65 6.47
CA PRO A 122 -25.13 11.85 7.91
C PRO A 122 -25.95 10.88 8.77
N VAL A 123 -27.15 10.50 8.32
CA VAL A 123 -28.03 9.54 9.02
C VAL A 123 -27.42 8.13 8.99
N ALA A 124 -27.10 7.63 7.79
CA ALA A 124 -26.50 6.31 7.63
C ALA A 124 -25.15 6.17 8.35
N LEU A 125 -24.36 7.24 8.39
CA LEU A 125 -23.09 7.25 9.11
C LEU A 125 -23.27 7.19 10.63
N SER A 126 -24.29 7.88 11.15
CA SER A 126 -24.66 7.80 12.58
C SER A 126 -25.09 6.38 12.94
N ASP A 127 -25.94 5.75 12.13
CA ASP A 127 -26.39 4.37 12.36
C ASP A 127 -25.23 3.38 12.32
N PHE A 128 -24.29 3.55 11.38
CA PHE A 128 -23.08 2.76 11.30
C PHE A 128 -22.22 2.89 12.57
N VAL A 129 -22.03 4.12 13.08
CA VAL A 129 -21.27 4.35 14.31
C VAL A 129 -21.95 3.74 15.54
N THR A 130 -23.28 3.83 15.65
CA THR A 130 -24.03 3.17 16.74
C THR A 130 -23.80 1.67 16.72
N GLN A 131 -23.88 1.02 15.55
CA GLN A 131 -23.59 -0.42 15.42
C GLN A 131 -22.14 -0.77 15.79
N MET A 132 -21.17 0.09 15.44
CA MET A 132 -19.77 -0.11 15.84
C MET A 132 -19.59 -0.02 17.35
N ILE A 133 -20.29 0.90 18.02
CA ILE A 133 -20.23 1.04 19.47
C ILE A 133 -20.80 -0.21 20.14
N ASP A 134 -21.95 -0.68 19.68
CA ASP A 134 -22.61 -1.88 20.21
C ASP A 134 -21.76 -3.14 20.01
N ALA A 135 -20.97 -3.20 18.92
CA ALA A 135 -20.05 -4.30 18.64
C ALA A 135 -18.76 -4.30 19.47
N GLN A 136 -18.46 -3.23 20.21
CA GLN A 136 -17.21 -3.04 20.94
C GLN A 136 -17.48 -2.92 22.46
N PRO A 137 -17.57 -4.04 23.20
CA PRO A 137 -17.96 -4.04 24.62
C PRO A 137 -17.01 -3.29 25.56
N ASN A 138 -15.78 -3.01 25.10
CA ASN A 138 -14.72 -2.36 25.89
C ASN A 138 -14.52 -0.87 25.57
N LEU A 139 -15.46 -0.22 24.86
CA LEU A 139 -15.32 1.22 24.62
C LEU A 139 -15.47 2.02 25.92
N PRO A 140 -14.65 3.06 26.14
CA PRO A 140 -14.78 3.95 27.29
C PRO A 140 -16.19 4.57 27.32
N LYS A 141 -16.93 4.33 28.40
CA LYS A 141 -18.24 4.94 28.64
C LYS A 141 -18.07 6.46 28.69
N GLY A 142 -18.61 7.18 27.69
CA GLY A 142 -18.55 8.64 27.62
C GLY A 142 -17.97 9.22 26.32
N MET A 143 -17.56 8.40 25.36
CA MET A 143 -17.15 8.90 24.04
C MET A 143 -18.36 9.44 23.27
N LYS A 144 -18.33 10.72 22.91
CA LYS A 144 -19.40 11.38 22.16
C LYS A 144 -19.50 10.77 20.75
N PRO A 145 -20.69 10.39 20.25
CA PRO A 145 -20.86 9.85 18.90
C PRO A 145 -20.27 10.75 17.79
N ASP A 146 -20.44 12.07 17.92
CA ASP A 146 -19.88 13.04 16.97
C ASP A 146 -18.35 13.00 16.87
N PHE A 147 -17.67 12.69 17.99
CA PHE A 147 -16.23 12.54 18.01
C PHE A 147 -15.78 11.29 17.23
N ILE A 148 -16.51 10.18 17.39
CA ILE A 148 -16.26 8.94 16.65
C ILE A 148 -16.49 9.15 15.15
N ILE A 149 -17.58 9.83 14.78
CA ILE A 149 -17.88 10.19 13.39
C ILE A 149 -16.74 11.02 12.78
N SER A 150 -16.22 12.01 13.53
CA SER A 150 -15.11 12.85 13.09
C SER A 150 -13.83 12.04 12.85
N ILE A 151 -13.47 11.16 13.80
CA ILE A 151 -12.33 10.24 13.65
C ILE A 151 -12.52 9.35 12.44
N LEU A 152 -13.70 8.74 12.27
CA LEU A 152 -13.99 7.81 11.19
C LEU A 152 -13.83 8.48 9.82
N LYS A 153 -14.33 9.72 9.66
CA LYS A 153 -14.14 10.51 8.44
C LYS A 153 -12.67 10.87 8.20
N ALA A 154 -11.94 11.23 9.26
CA ALA A 154 -10.52 11.54 9.16
C ALA A 154 -9.70 10.32 8.72
N VAL A 155 -9.97 9.16 9.32
CA VAL A 155 -9.35 7.87 8.96
C VAL A 155 -9.69 7.48 7.53
N ALA A 156 -10.95 7.62 7.11
CA ALA A 156 -11.36 7.35 5.74
C ALA A 156 -10.65 8.28 4.73
N GLY A 157 -10.56 9.59 5.03
CA GLY A 157 -9.81 10.53 4.21
C GLY A 157 -8.33 10.16 4.09
N PHE A 158 -7.68 9.81 5.20
CA PHE A 158 -6.31 9.32 5.21
C PHE A 158 -6.14 8.03 4.39
N MET A 159 -7.01 7.04 4.59
CA MET A 159 -6.99 5.77 3.85
C MET A 159 -7.19 5.99 2.35
N LEU A 160 -8.03 6.93 1.94
CA LEU A 160 -8.23 7.27 0.54
C LEU A 160 -6.93 7.78 -0.08
N VAL A 161 -6.27 8.75 0.55
CA VAL A 161 -5.00 9.31 0.06
C VAL A 161 -3.90 8.24 0.04
N ALA A 162 -3.78 7.47 1.13
CA ALA A 162 -2.82 6.38 1.21
C ALA A 162 -3.04 5.33 0.11
N SER A 163 -4.29 4.94 -0.14
CA SER A 163 -4.63 3.95 -1.17
C SER A 163 -4.20 4.38 -2.57
N ILE A 164 -4.43 5.65 -2.94
CA ILE A 164 -4.02 6.20 -4.24
C ILE A 164 -2.50 6.17 -4.36
N ILE A 165 -1.78 6.56 -3.31
CA ILE A 165 -0.31 6.53 -3.29
C ILE A 165 0.21 5.10 -3.43
N ILE A 166 -0.34 4.14 -2.69
CA ILE A 166 0.04 2.72 -2.74
C ILE A 166 -0.18 2.16 -4.14
N ILE A 167 -1.38 2.33 -4.70
CA ILE A 167 -1.73 1.83 -6.03
C ILE A 167 -0.79 2.43 -7.08
N ALA A 168 -0.61 3.75 -7.08
CA ALA A 168 0.29 4.43 -8.01
C ALA A 168 1.73 3.93 -7.87
N HIS A 169 2.22 3.78 -6.64
CA HIS A 169 3.58 3.29 -6.38
C HIS A 169 3.78 1.85 -6.85
N VAL A 170 2.81 0.97 -6.60
CA VAL A 170 2.82 -0.43 -7.04
C VAL A 170 2.89 -0.53 -8.56
N VAL A 171 2.00 0.18 -9.26
CA VAL A 171 1.92 0.14 -10.72
C VAL A 171 3.20 0.67 -11.36
N LEU A 172 3.76 1.77 -10.82
CA LEU A 172 5.04 2.32 -11.26
C LEU A 172 6.19 1.35 -10.95
N GLY A 173 6.23 0.78 -9.76
CA GLY A 173 7.28 -0.14 -9.32
C GLY A 173 7.34 -1.40 -10.18
N LEU A 174 6.19 -1.99 -10.53
CA LEU A 174 6.13 -3.11 -11.46
C LEU A 174 6.63 -2.73 -12.86
N GLY A 175 6.30 -1.53 -13.34
CA GLY A 175 6.84 -0.97 -14.58
C GLY A 175 8.37 -0.81 -14.54
N MET A 176 8.92 -0.31 -13.43
CA MET A 176 10.37 -0.15 -13.25
C MET A 176 11.10 -1.49 -13.19
N VAL A 177 10.53 -2.49 -12.51
CA VAL A 177 11.10 -3.85 -12.47
C VAL A 177 11.14 -4.48 -13.87
N LYS A 178 10.14 -4.20 -14.73
CA LYS A 178 10.16 -4.63 -16.13
C LYS A 178 11.25 -3.88 -16.92
N LYS A 179 11.27 -2.55 -16.85
CA LYS A 179 12.21 -1.68 -17.59
C LYS A 179 13.67 -1.97 -17.25
N PHE A 180 13.98 -2.10 -15.96
CA PHE A 180 15.33 -2.41 -15.48
C PHE A 180 15.51 -3.91 -15.23
N GLY A 181 14.79 -4.76 -15.98
CA GLY A 181 14.88 -6.22 -15.87
C GLY A 181 16.31 -6.75 -16.02
N HIS A 182 17.13 -6.07 -16.82
CA HIS A 182 18.54 -6.40 -17.03
C HIS A 182 19.37 -6.41 -15.73
N LEU A 183 19.01 -5.58 -14.74
CA LEU A 183 19.70 -5.53 -13.44
C LEU A 183 19.54 -6.81 -12.62
N PHE A 184 18.58 -7.68 -12.96
CA PHE A 184 18.29 -8.93 -12.25
C PHE A 184 18.84 -10.18 -12.96
N THR A 185 19.54 -10.01 -14.08
CA THR A 185 20.07 -11.13 -14.87
C THR A 185 21.41 -11.55 -14.31
N THR A 186 21.56 -12.83 -13.95
CA THR A 186 22.86 -13.43 -13.67
C THR A 186 23.57 -13.64 -15.00
N THR A 187 24.72 -13.01 -15.22
CA THR A 187 25.61 -13.46 -16.30
C THR A 187 26.18 -14.81 -15.86
N THR A 188 25.55 -15.90 -16.28
CA THR A 188 26.23 -17.20 -16.36
C THR A 188 27.25 -17.07 -17.48
N ASN A 189 28.49 -16.69 -17.11
CA ASN A 189 29.64 -17.05 -17.92
C ASN A 189 29.80 -18.56 -17.76
N GLN A 190 29.35 -19.32 -18.76
CA GLN A 190 29.95 -20.61 -19.09
C GLN A 190 31.02 -20.34 -20.14
#